data_AF-A0A554J513-F1
#
_entry.id   AF-A0A554J513-F1
#
_cell.length_a   1.000
_cell.length_b   1.000
_cell.length_c   1.000
_cell.angle_alpha   90.00
_cell.angle_beta   90.00
_cell.angle_gamma   90.00
#
_symmetry.space_group_name_H-M   'P 1'
#
loop_
_entity.id
_entity.type
_entity.pdbx_description
1 polymer ?
#
loop_
_entity_poly.entity_id
_entity_poly.type
_entity_poly.pdbx_seq_one_letter_code
_entity_poly.pdbx_strand_id
1 'polypeptide(L)' 'SLESVIENKTGVFFDEQTVESLIEALKKFENTKFEPKNSIENSKRFSKEIFLKNFKQTIASL' A
#
# COMPACT_ATOMS: atom_id res chain seq x y z
N SER A 1 2.64 -6.37 -0.68
CA SER A 1 3.60 -5.92 0.34
C SER A 1 2.83 -5.24 1.46
N LEU A 2 3.26 -5.41 2.71
CA LEU A 2 2.63 -4.75 3.87
C LEU A 2 2.86 -3.23 3.89
N GLU A 3 3.80 -2.72 3.10
CA GLU A 3 4.15 -1.31 3.09
C GLU A 3 3.23 -0.44 2.22
N SER A 4 2.81 -0.93 1.05
CA SER A 4 2.05 -0.12 0.07
C SER A 4 0.55 -0.41 0.04
N VAL A 5 0.11 -1.53 0.61
CA VAL A 5 -1.31 -1.89 0.71
C VAL A 5 -1.79 -1.63 2.13
N ILE A 6 -2.84 -0.84 2.26
CA ILE A 6 -3.60 -0.65 3.50
C ILE A 6 -4.90 -1.41 3.31
N GLU A 7 -5.07 -2.45 4.11
CA GLU A 7 -6.21 -3.37 4.04
C GLU A 7 -7.54 -2.62 3.99
N ASN A 8 -8.38 -2.98 3.02
CA ASN A 8 -9.70 -2.38 2.74
C ASN A 8 -9.70 -0.87 2.42
N LYS A 9 -8.54 -0.23 2.27
CA LYS A 9 -8.42 1.19 1.88
C LYS A 9 -7.76 1.39 0.54
N THR A 10 -6.68 0.66 0.27
CA THR A 10 -5.92 0.75 -1.00
C THR A 10 -5.75 -0.61 -1.68
N GLY A 11 -6.24 -1.69 -1.06
CA GLY A 11 -6.26 -3.05 -1.60
C GLY A 11 -6.75 -4.06 -0.56
N VAL A 12 -6.68 -5.34 -0.90
CA VAL A 12 -7.03 -6.48 -0.04
C VAL A 12 -5.86 -7.46 -0.04
N PHE A 13 -5.48 -7.94 1.15
CA PHE A 13 -4.53 -9.03 1.32
C PHE A 13 -5.22 -10.38 1.16
N PHE A 14 -4.45 -11.37 0.71
CA PHE A 14 -4.81 -12.78 0.77
C PHE A 14 -3.85 -13.46 1.74
N ASP A 15 -4.37 -14.38 2.53
CA ASP A 15 -3.67 -14.95 3.68
C ASP A 15 -2.61 -15.99 3.27
N GLU A 16 -2.89 -16.76 2.21
CA GLU A 16 -2.00 -17.82 1.72
C GLU A 16 -1.79 -17.73 0.21
N GLN A 17 -0.62 -18.14 -0.29
CA GLN A 17 -0.33 -18.16 -1.72
C GLN A 17 -0.99 -19.37 -2.43
N THR A 18 -2.30 -19.52 -2.26
CA THR A 18 -3.12 -20.58 -2.85
C THR A 18 -4.17 -19.99 -3.79
N VAL A 19 -4.69 -20.82 -4.69
CA VAL A 19 -5.74 -20.41 -5.64
C VAL A 19 -7.01 -20.02 -4.87
N GLU A 20 -7.35 -20.77 -3.84
CA GLU A 20 -8.54 -20.56 -3.01
C GLU A 20 -8.48 -19.23 -2.26
N SER A 21 -7.33 -18.92 -1.62
CA SER A 21 -7.16 -17.66 -0.90
C SER A 21 -7.20 -16.46 -1.85
N LEU A 22 -6.63 -16.59 -3.05
CA LEU A 22 -6.70 -15.55 -4.08
C LEU A 22 -8.13 -15.32 -4.57
N ILE A 23 -8.90 -16.37 -4.81
CA ILE A 23 -10.32 -16.27 -5.20
C ILE A 23 -11.12 -15.51 -4.14
N GLU A 24 -10.93 -15.82 -2.85
CA GLU A 24 -11.63 -15.12 -1.76
C GLU A 24 -11.22 -13.65 -1.66
N ALA A 25 -9.94 -13.32 -1.84
CA ALA A 25 -9.49 -11.94 -1.88
C ALA A 25 -10.05 -11.16 -3.08
N LEU A 26 -10.18 -11.79 -4.25
CA LEU A 26 -10.80 -11.17 -5.42
C LEU A 26 -12.28 -10.87 -5.17
N LYS A 27 -13.04 -11.81 -4.61
CA LYS A 27 -14.43 -11.57 -4.21
C LYS A 27 -14.56 -10.39 -3.25
N LYS A 28 -13.69 -10.31 -2.24
CA LYS A 28 -13.67 -9.16 -1.30
C LYS A 28 -13.32 -7.86 -2.03
N PHE A 29 -12.33 -7.89 -2.91
CA PHE A 29 -11.89 -6.73 -3.68
C PHE A 29 -13.02 -6.16 -4.55
N GLU A 30 -13.74 -7.02 -5.29
CA GLU A 30 -14.87 -6.60 -6.15
C GLU A 30 -16.05 -6.02 -5.36
N ASN A 31 -16.26 -6.49 -4.12
CA ASN A 31 -17.32 -5.98 -3.24
C ASN A 31 -16.89 -4.79 -2.37
N THR A 32 -15.61 -4.38 -2.45
CA THR A 32 -15.09 -3.24 -1.68
C THR A 32 -15.06 -1.99 -2.53
N LYS A 33 -15.73 -0.93 -2.08
CA LYS A 33 -15.62 0.38 -2.72
C LYS A 33 -14.36 1.09 -2.25
N PHE A 34 -13.37 1.19 -3.13
CA PHE A 34 -12.16 1.96 -2.87
C PHE A 34 -12.36 3.44 -3.21
N GLU A 35 -11.87 4.31 -2.33
CA GLU A 35 -11.81 5.75 -2.57
C GLU A 35 -10.46 6.09 -3.21
N PRO A 36 -10.38 6.58 -4.45
CA PRO A 36 -9.12 6.82 -5.16
C PRO A 36 -8.13 7.71 -4.40
N LYS A 37 -8.66 8.67 -3.62
CA LYS A 37 -7.86 9.55 -2.76
C LYS A 37 -6.97 8.77 -1.78
N ASN A 38 -7.42 7.62 -1.27
CA ASN A 38 -6.65 6.84 -0.28
C ASN A 38 -5.34 6.31 -0.90
N SER A 39 -5.41 5.80 -2.13
CA SER A 39 -4.23 5.29 -2.85
C SER A 39 -3.29 6.42 -3.25
N ILE A 40 -3.84 7.58 -3.66
CA ILE A 40 -3.06 8.79 -3.97
C ILE A 40 -2.37 9.32 -2.71
N GLU A 41 -3.04 9.36 -1.57
CA GLU A 41 -2.46 9.82 -0.31
C GLU A 41 -1.39 8.86 0.21
N ASN A 42 -1.61 7.55 0.13
CA ASN A 42 -0.59 6.58 0.56
C ASN A 42 0.67 6.65 -0.33
N SER A 43 0.52 6.83 -1.65
CA SER A 43 1.65 6.89 -2.58
C SER A 43 2.55 8.11 -2.36
N LYS A 44 2.02 9.23 -1.82
CA LYS A 44 2.82 10.43 -1.49
C LYS A 44 3.99 10.14 -0.56
N ARG A 45 3.89 9.12 0.31
CA ARG A 45 4.97 8.66 1.21
C ARG A 45 6.22 8.20 0.46
N PHE A 46 6.06 7.77 -0.79
CA PHE A 46 7.12 7.32 -1.70
C PHE A 46 7.53 8.41 -2.69
N SER A 47 7.14 9.67 -2.46
CA SER A 47 7.51 10.79 -3.33
C SER A 47 9.01 11.08 -3.27
N LYS A 48 9.54 11.62 -4.38
CA LYS A 48 10.92 12.10 -4.48
C LYS A 48 11.27 13.11 -3.38
N GLU A 49 10.32 13.97 -3.02
CA GLU A 49 10.51 14.98 -1.98
C GLU A 49 10.78 14.34 -0.62
N ILE A 50 9.94 13.38 -0.20
CA ILE A 50 10.11 12.66 1.06
C ILE A 50 11.40 11.84 1.03
N PHE A 51 11.70 11.19 -0.08
CA PHE A 51 12.96 10.46 -0.24
C PHE A 51 14.17 11.39 -0.01
N LEU A 52 14.25 12.53 -0.71
CA LEU A 52 15.37 13.46 -0.58
C LEU A 52 15.45 14.07 0.82
N LYS A 53 14.32 14.37 1.46
CA LYS A 53 14.26 14.85 2.83
C LYS A 53 14.86 13.83 3.79
N ASN A 54 14.38 12.59 3.75
CA ASN A 54 14.83 11.52 4.64
C ASN A 54 16.30 11.18 4.39
N PHE A 55 16.71 11.10 3.12
CA PHE A 55 18.10 10.83 2.76
C PHE A 55 19.07 11.89 3.31
N LYS A 56 18.74 13.18 3.14
CA LYS A 56 19.55 14.27 3.70
C LYS A 56 19.65 14.19 5.22
N GLN A 57 18.55 13.87 5.91
CA GLN A 57 18.55 13.68 7.36
C GLN A 57 19.46 12.52 7.77
N THR A 58 19.35 11.37 7.10
CA THR A 58 20.20 10.20 7.37
C THR A 58 21.68 10.54 7.23
N ILE A 59 22.08 11.23 6.15
CA ILE A 59 23.49 11.61 5.93
C ILE A 59 23.99 12.62 6.95
N ALA A 60 23.16 13.59 7.38
CA ALA A 60 23.56 14.58 8.39
C ALA A 60 23.65 14.01 9.81
N SER A 61 23.02 12.86 10.07
CA SER A 61 23.06 12.16 11.35
C SER A 61 24.14 11.08 11.46
N LEU A 62 24.92 10.87 10.39
CA LEU A 62 26.13 10.04 10.37
C LEU A 62 27.34 10.87 10.79
#